data_AF-A0A2L2SQ26-F1
#
_entry.id   AF-A0A2L2SQ26-F1
#
_cell.length_a   1.000
_cell.length_b   1.000
_cell.length_c   1.000
_cell.angle_alpha   90.00
_cell.angle_beta   90.00
_cell.angle_gamma   90.00
#
_symmetry.space_group_name_H-M   'P 1'
#
loop_
_entity.id
_entity.type
_entity.pdbx_description
1 polymer ?
#
loop_
_entity_poly.entity_id
_entity_poly.type
_entity_poly.pdbx_seq_one_letter_code
_entity_poly.pdbx_strand_id
1 'polypeptide(L)'
;MEPTISLLCEGFAFAIPESTAKESPVLSQVIESLPEAPIRVIPITSFDLDAVNCFVEFLNSRNYEVNRTLFPSVVEHGLCVFARHEIQKILQSHWTDGAFLAVLNVALTHPDDELHKVLWSQARSHLHSLTATSEFDPATFLRSFHSSLRTCPSIRTTMTDSAEVERLMEQVTLFQKRASELSIEREELDTRLKEVSSERDEHCQELKSHISALQHTLSGAKTALTICVQAEKKLKEANERYTASEAEHTAKLNEVEKSLSACQTELRVTNAERNLLHVRWKDEKAKSAALVKEVDDLKLDIDLERNIKDTIPTSVRDELKQALKAEQREVKRLNTKLEDAQRSFQATTSMPQAERDRLYESLGAEKNKVLNFTRDRDEGDNILVRCDRCRTRHWHD
;
A
#
# COMPACT_ATOMS: atom_id res chain seq x y z
N MET A 1 -15.66 -24.42 16.22
CA MET A 1 -16.69 -24.18 17.24
C MET A 1 -16.49 -25.23 18.31
N GLU A 2 -16.36 -24.83 19.57
CA GLU A 2 -16.23 -25.78 20.66
C GLU A 2 -17.55 -26.56 20.80
N PRO A 3 -17.53 -27.90 20.94
CA PRO A 3 -18.75 -28.67 21.18
C PRO A 3 -19.42 -28.20 22.46
N THR A 4 -20.75 -28.06 22.41
CA THR A 4 -21.57 -27.54 23.51
C THR A 4 -22.43 -28.65 24.07
N ILE A 5 -22.51 -28.71 25.40
CA ILE A 5 -23.37 -29.67 26.11
C ILE A 5 -24.60 -28.93 26.61
N SER A 6 -25.76 -29.53 26.40
CA SER A 6 -27.04 -29.04 26.90
C SER A 6 -27.51 -29.91 28.06
N LEU A 7 -27.51 -29.35 29.27
CA LEU A 7 -28.16 -29.98 30.43
C LEU A 7 -29.65 -29.68 30.36
N LEU A 8 -30.50 -30.71 30.32
CA LEU A 8 -31.95 -30.57 30.25
C LEU A 8 -32.58 -30.90 31.61
N CYS A 9 -33.19 -29.91 32.26
CA CYS A 9 -33.87 -30.07 33.55
C CYS A 9 -35.25 -29.41 33.47
N GLU A 10 -36.31 -30.15 33.81
CA GLU A 10 -37.71 -29.66 33.85
C GLU A 10 -38.18 -28.87 32.61
N GLY A 11 -37.65 -29.21 31.42
CA GLY A 11 -38.00 -28.55 30.16
C GLY A 11 -37.13 -27.34 29.79
N PHE A 12 -36.18 -26.96 30.65
CA PHE A 12 -35.18 -25.92 30.39
C PHE A 12 -33.85 -26.53 29.96
N ALA A 13 -33.19 -25.89 29.00
CA ALA A 13 -31.90 -26.32 28.47
C ALA A 13 -30.80 -25.31 28.83
N PHE A 14 -29.78 -25.79 29.54
CA PHE A 14 -28.61 -25.01 29.93
C PHE A 14 -27.41 -25.39 29.07
N ALA A 15 -26.89 -24.44 28.29
CA ALA A 15 -25.76 -24.67 27.39
C ALA A 15 -24.44 -24.34 28.09
N ILE A 16 -23.51 -25.30 28.12
CA ILE A 16 -22.18 -25.16 28.72
C ILE A 16 -21.12 -25.64 27.72
N PRO A 17 -19.97 -24.95 27.59
CA PRO A 17 -18.83 -25.46 26.82
C PRO A 17 -18.36 -26.82 27.34
N GLU A 18 -17.99 -27.75 26.43
CA GLU A 18 -17.53 -29.09 26.83
C GLU A 18 -16.27 -29.03 27.72
N SER A 19 -15.37 -28.07 27.50
CA SER A 19 -14.20 -27.87 28.37
C SER A 19 -14.57 -27.59 29.83
N THR A 20 -15.57 -26.73 30.06
CA THR A 20 -16.07 -26.38 31.40
C THR A 20 -16.83 -27.55 32.04
N ALA A 21 -17.63 -28.28 31.26
CA ALA A 21 -18.36 -29.44 31.77
C ALA A 21 -17.42 -30.57 32.24
N LYS A 22 -16.27 -30.75 31.56
CA LYS A 22 -15.24 -31.74 31.94
C LYS A 22 -14.51 -31.42 33.25
N GLU A 23 -14.64 -30.21 33.80
CA GLU A 23 -14.13 -29.90 35.14
C GLU A 23 -14.89 -30.68 36.24
N SER A 24 -16.14 -31.10 35.98
CA SER A 24 -16.88 -31.99 36.87
C SER A 24 -16.57 -33.46 36.55
N PRO A 25 -16.05 -34.26 37.51
CA PRO A 25 -15.74 -35.67 37.29
C PRO A 25 -16.96 -36.49 36.85
N VAL A 26 -18.14 -36.13 37.36
CA VAL A 26 -19.41 -36.80 37.04
C VAL A 26 -19.84 -36.50 35.61
N LEU A 27 -19.77 -35.23 35.19
CA LEU A 27 -20.12 -34.87 33.81
C LEU A 27 -19.09 -35.40 32.82
N SER A 28 -17.79 -35.38 33.14
CA SER A 28 -16.74 -35.94 32.28
C SER A 28 -17.02 -37.41 31.95
N GLN A 29 -17.37 -38.23 32.95
CA GLN A 29 -17.69 -39.64 32.76
C GLN A 29 -18.95 -39.85 31.90
N VAL A 30 -19.98 -39.00 32.08
CA VAL A 30 -21.21 -39.07 31.28
C VAL A 30 -20.95 -38.63 29.83
N ILE A 31 -20.15 -37.59 29.61
CA ILE A 31 -19.79 -37.09 28.28
C ILE A 31 -19.03 -38.16 27.49
N GLU A 32 -18.06 -38.83 28.12
CA GLU A 32 -17.29 -39.92 27.51
C GLU A 32 -18.16 -41.12 27.09
N SER A 33 -19.29 -41.32 27.77
CA SER A 33 -20.25 -42.39 27.44
C SER A 33 -21.24 -42.05 26.31
N LEU A 34 -21.29 -40.79 25.87
CA LEU A 34 -22.22 -40.32 24.83
C LEU A 34 -21.58 -40.32 23.43
N PRO A 35 -22.33 -40.66 22.37
CA PRO A 35 -21.84 -40.63 21.00
C PRO A 35 -21.43 -39.21 20.57
N GLU A 36 -20.36 -39.10 19.76
CA GLU A 36 -19.85 -37.82 19.29
C GLU A 36 -20.88 -37.12 18.38
N ALA A 37 -21.52 -36.08 18.92
CA ALA A 37 -22.44 -35.21 18.21
C ALA A 37 -22.08 -33.74 18.49
N PRO A 38 -22.37 -32.81 17.56
CA PRO A 38 -22.09 -31.39 17.73
C PRO A 38 -22.84 -30.74 18.90
N ILE A 39 -23.96 -31.35 19.33
CA ILE A 39 -24.72 -30.99 20.53
C ILE A 39 -25.00 -32.29 21.29
N ARG A 40 -24.52 -32.39 22.53
CA ARG A 40 -24.82 -33.53 23.42
C ARG A 40 -25.80 -33.09 24.49
N VAL A 41 -26.88 -33.86 24.69
CA VAL A 41 -27.93 -33.53 25.66
C VAL A 41 -27.85 -34.49 26.84
N ILE A 42 -27.78 -33.96 28.06
CA ILE A 42 -27.77 -34.73 29.30
C ILE A 42 -29.04 -34.39 30.10
N PRO A 43 -29.98 -35.34 30.26
CA PRO A 43 -31.16 -35.12 31.07
C PRO A 43 -30.83 -35.19 32.57
N ILE A 44 -31.22 -34.17 33.33
CA ILE A 44 -31.10 -34.11 34.79
C ILE A 44 -32.50 -34.23 35.37
N THR A 45 -32.75 -35.34 36.07
CA THR A 45 -34.06 -35.67 36.67
C THR A 45 -34.04 -35.71 38.20
N SER A 46 -32.85 -35.67 38.81
CA SER A 46 -32.67 -35.85 40.25
C SER A 46 -32.50 -34.55 41.04
N PHE A 47 -32.45 -33.41 40.35
CA PHE A 47 -32.24 -32.09 40.93
C PHE A 47 -33.30 -31.14 40.39
N ASP A 48 -33.73 -30.19 41.23
CA ASP A 48 -34.63 -29.13 40.82
C ASP A 48 -33.95 -28.13 39.88
N LEU A 49 -34.77 -27.35 39.18
CA LEU A 49 -34.32 -26.39 38.19
C LEU A 49 -33.36 -25.35 38.78
N ASP A 50 -33.62 -24.89 39.99
CA ASP A 50 -32.84 -23.85 40.66
C ASP A 50 -31.44 -24.37 41.06
N ALA A 51 -31.34 -25.61 41.57
CA ALA A 51 -30.06 -26.24 41.88
C ALA A 51 -29.21 -26.48 40.62
N VAL A 52 -29.84 -26.88 39.52
CA VAL A 52 -29.15 -27.04 38.23
C VAL A 52 -28.67 -25.68 37.71
N ASN A 53 -29.48 -24.63 37.82
CA ASN A 53 -29.07 -23.28 37.42
C ASN A 53 -27.87 -22.78 38.27
N CYS A 54 -27.93 -22.92 39.59
CA CYS A 54 -26.81 -22.55 40.48
C CYS A 54 -25.54 -23.35 40.17
N PHE A 55 -25.67 -24.63 39.83
CA PHE A 55 -24.53 -25.45 39.43
C PHE A 55 -23.93 -25.01 38.09
N VAL A 56 -24.75 -24.66 37.10
CA VAL A 56 -24.31 -24.10 35.81
C VAL A 56 -23.61 -22.75 36.01
N GLU A 57 -24.18 -21.88 36.83
CA GLU A 57 -23.58 -20.59 37.18
C GLU A 57 -22.25 -20.77 37.92
N PHE A 58 -22.16 -21.74 38.82
CA PHE A 58 -20.92 -22.08 39.51
C PHE A 58 -19.84 -22.53 38.53
N LEU A 59 -20.16 -23.41 37.58
CA LEU A 59 -19.22 -23.88 36.57
C LEU A 59 -18.73 -22.71 35.68
N ASN A 60 -19.60 -21.76 35.37
CA ASN A 60 -19.25 -20.60 34.55
C ASN A 60 -18.49 -19.49 35.32
N SER A 61 -18.81 -19.28 36.60
CA SER A 61 -18.33 -18.12 37.38
C SER A 61 -17.31 -18.46 38.47
N ARG A 62 -17.18 -19.74 38.85
CA ARG A 62 -16.36 -20.28 39.95
C ARG A 62 -16.66 -19.68 41.34
N ASN A 63 -17.78 -18.99 41.49
CA ASN A 63 -18.24 -18.43 42.75
C ASN A 63 -19.56 -19.10 43.15
N TYR A 64 -19.74 -19.39 44.44
CA TYR A 64 -20.96 -20.02 44.95
C TYR A 64 -21.55 -19.19 46.11
N GLU A 65 -22.80 -18.74 45.95
CA GLU A 65 -23.59 -18.17 47.04
C GLU A 65 -24.60 -19.21 47.53
N VAL A 66 -24.48 -19.60 48.81
CA VAL A 66 -25.40 -20.56 49.43
C VAL A 66 -26.72 -19.88 49.72
N ASN A 67 -27.78 -20.27 49.02
CA ASN A 67 -29.14 -19.87 49.37
C ASN A 67 -29.63 -20.66 50.59
N ARG A 68 -29.60 -20.00 51.76
CA ARG A 68 -29.92 -20.59 53.08
C ARG A 68 -31.38 -21.01 53.26
N THR A 69 -32.26 -20.71 52.30
CA THR A 69 -33.69 -21.07 52.37
C THR A 69 -34.02 -22.46 51.79
N LEU A 70 -33.09 -23.06 51.03
CA LEU A 70 -33.33 -24.31 50.29
C LEU A 70 -32.86 -25.59 51.00
N PHE A 71 -32.26 -25.50 52.19
CA PHE A 71 -31.71 -26.67 52.91
C PHE A 71 -32.35 -26.96 54.29
N PRO A 72 -33.67 -27.25 54.39
CA PRO A 72 -34.25 -27.81 55.62
C PRO A 72 -34.00 -29.32 55.80
N SER A 73 -33.47 -30.01 54.78
CA SER A 73 -33.53 -31.48 54.65
C SER A 73 -32.17 -32.16 54.37
N VAL A 74 -31.03 -31.51 54.61
CA VAL A 74 -29.68 -32.15 54.56
C VAL A 74 -29.44 -33.09 55.78
N VAL A 75 -30.51 -33.62 56.37
CA VAL A 75 -30.47 -34.39 57.63
C VAL A 75 -30.59 -35.90 57.42
N GLU A 76 -30.99 -36.42 56.25
CA GLU A 76 -31.38 -37.85 56.20
C GLU A 76 -30.42 -38.88 55.58
N HIS A 77 -29.29 -38.51 54.95
CA HIS A 77 -28.39 -39.53 54.41
C HIS A 77 -26.91 -39.19 54.64
N GLY A 78 -26.32 -39.87 55.63
CA GLY A 78 -24.90 -40.15 55.80
C GLY A 78 -23.94 -39.02 55.41
N LEU A 79 -23.63 -38.15 56.38
CA LEU A 79 -22.68 -37.05 56.17
C LEU A 79 -21.31 -37.60 55.74
N CYS A 80 -20.99 -37.42 54.46
CA CYS A 80 -19.69 -37.63 53.86
C CYS A 80 -18.59 -36.88 54.63
N VAL A 81 -17.34 -37.38 54.59
CA VAL A 81 -16.13 -36.75 55.14
C VAL A 81 -16.01 -35.26 54.77
N PHE A 82 -16.54 -34.87 53.62
CA PHE A 82 -16.65 -33.49 53.17
C PHE A 82 -17.59 -32.63 54.03
N ALA A 83 -18.76 -33.16 54.42
CA ALA A 83 -19.68 -32.48 55.32
C ALA A 83 -19.13 -32.39 56.75
N ARG A 84 -18.32 -33.38 57.18
CA ARG A 84 -17.54 -33.28 58.43
C ARG A 84 -16.57 -32.10 58.39
N HIS A 85 -15.86 -31.91 57.27
CA HIS A 85 -14.92 -30.81 57.10
C HIS A 85 -15.63 -29.44 57.06
N GLU A 86 -16.80 -29.36 56.42
CA GLU A 86 -17.58 -28.13 56.37
C GLU A 86 -18.28 -27.83 57.71
N ILE A 87 -18.80 -28.82 58.43
CA ILE A 87 -19.27 -28.64 59.81
C ILE A 87 -18.12 -28.16 60.70
N GLN A 88 -16.91 -28.67 60.51
CA GLN A 88 -15.72 -28.24 61.26
C GLN A 88 -15.26 -26.82 60.93
N LYS A 89 -15.33 -26.39 59.67
CA LYS A 89 -15.12 -24.98 59.28
C LYS A 89 -16.21 -24.07 59.84
N ILE A 90 -17.45 -24.54 59.80
CA ILE A 90 -18.58 -23.80 60.36
C ILE A 90 -18.40 -23.70 61.89
N LEU A 91 -17.97 -24.76 62.58
CA LEU A 91 -17.62 -24.75 64.02
C LEU A 91 -16.50 -23.75 64.39
N GLN A 92 -15.65 -23.38 63.43
CA GLN A 92 -14.60 -22.37 63.61
C GLN A 92 -15.11 -20.93 63.35
N SER A 93 -16.33 -20.76 62.82
CA SER A 93 -16.93 -19.46 62.51
C SER A 93 -18.22 -19.25 63.32
N HIS A 94 -18.09 -18.53 64.45
CA HIS A 94 -19.14 -17.98 65.33
C HIS A 94 -20.57 -18.53 65.15
N TRP A 95 -20.93 -19.52 65.98
CA TRP A 95 -22.29 -20.07 66.01
C TRP A 95 -23.28 -19.23 66.81
N THR A 96 -24.56 -19.35 66.47
CA THR A 96 -25.67 -19.02 67.36
C THR A 96 -26.02 -20.23 68.22
N ASP A 97 -26.38 -20.02 69.49
CA ASP A 97 -26.49 -21.11 70.48
C ASP A 97 -27.53 -22.18 70.12
N GLY A 98 -28.60 -21.82 69.39
CA GLY A 98 -29.59 -22.77 68.90
C GLY A 98 -29.05 -23.71 67.81
N ALA A 99 -28.20 -23.22 66.90
CA ALA A 99 -27.55 -24.05 65.90
C ALA A 99 -26.55 -25.03 66.56
N PHE A 100 -25.95 -24.61 67.69
CA PHE A 100 -25.10 -25.46 68.50
C PHE A 100 -25.81 -26.67 69.08
N LEU A 101 -26.96 -26.47 69.70
CA LEU A 101 -27.74 -27.55 70.30
C LEU A 101 -28.24 -28.55 69.26
N ALA A 102 -28.65 -28.09 68.09
CA ALA A 102 -29.10 -28.96 67.00
C ALA A 102 -27.99 -29.91 66.52
N VAL A 103 -26.79 -29.39 66.25
CA VAL A 103 -25.66 -30.22 65.81
C VAL A 103 -25.13 -31.11 66.92
N LEU A 104 -25.14 -30.63 68.18
CA LEU A 104 -24.76 -31.44 69.33
C LEU A 104 -25.67 -32.68 69.47
N ASN A 105 -27.00 -32.51 69.33
CA ASN A 105 -27.94 -33.64 69.37
C ASN A 105 -27.71 -34.65 68.24
N VAL A 106 -27.40 -34.17 67.03
CA VAL A 106 -27.07 -35.04 65.89
C VAL A 106 -25.73 -35.74 66.11
N ALA A 107 -24.72 -35.07 66.66
CA ALA A 107 -23.41 -35.66 66.90
C ALA A 107 -23.40 -36.69 68.04
N LEU A 108 -24.23 -36.50 69.08
CA LEU A 108 -24.35 -37.43 70.20
C LEU A 108 -25.02 -38.76 69.82
N THR A 109 -25.75 -38.82 68.69
CA THR A 109 -26.28 -40.08 68.16
C THR A 109 -25.24 -40.87 67.35
N HIS A 110 -24.05 -40.31 67.12
CA HIS A 110 -22.98 -40.92 66.32
C HIS A 110 -21.72 -41.20 67.17
N PRO A 111 -21.06 -42.36 67.01
CA PRO A 111 -19.86 -42.74 67.77
C PRO A 111 -18.58 -42.17 67.13
N ASP A 112 -18.47 -40.84 67.00
CA ASP A 112 -17.30 -40.16 66.43
C ASP A 112 -16.55 -39.33 67.51
N ASP A 113 -15.50 -39.92 68.08
CA ASP A 113 -14.72 -39.35 69.18
C ASP A 113 -14.03 -38.01 68.83
N GLU A 114 -13.62 -37.82 67.56
CA GLU A 114 -12.94 -36.59 67.15
C GLU A 114 -13.95 -35.44 66.98
N LEU A 115 -15.14 -35.74 66.45
CA LEU A 115 -16.23 -34.77 66.39
C LEU A 115 -16.66 -34.33 67.80
N HIS A 116 -16.73 -35.27 68.75
CA HIS A 116 -17.06 -34.97 70.14
C HIS A 116 -16.02 -34.07 70.81
N LYS A 117 -14.73 -34.26 70.54
CA LYS A 117 -13.65 -33.38 71.05
C LYS A 117 -13.75 -31.95 70.52
N VAL A 118 -14.05 -31.78 69.24
CA VAL A 118 -14.21 -30.44 68.63
C VAL A 118 -15.47 -29.75 69.16
N LEU A 119 -16.58 -30.47 69.28
CA LEU A 119 -17.81 -29.92 69.88
C LEU A 119 -17.58 -29.52 71.34
N TRP A 120 -16.76 -30.25 72.09
CA TRP A 120 -16.43 -29.92 73.47
C TRP A 120 -15.62 -28.62 73.60
N SER A 121 -14.62 -28.41 72.74
CA SER A 121 -13.82 -27.18 72.79
C SER A 121 -14.67 -25.94 72.49
N GLN A 122 -15.67 -26.08 71.62
CA GLN A 122 -16.62 -25.01 71.29
C GLN A 122 -17.77 -24.87 72.29
N ALA A 123 -18.24 -25.96 72.92
CA ALA A 123 -19.24 -25.86 74.00
C ALA A 123 -18.74 -24.97 75.15
N ARG A 124 -17.43 -25.01 75.42
CA ARG A 124 -16.79 -24.25 76.49
C ARG A 124 -16.90 -22.74 76.29
N SER A 125 -16.79 -22.24 75.06
CA SER A 125 -16.93 -20.81 74.75
C SER A 125 -18.38 -20.33 74.82
N HIS A 126 -19.36 -21.24 74.67
CA HIS A 126 -20.80 -20.94 74.65
C HIS A 126 -21.55 -21.32 75.94
N LEU A 127 -20.88 -21.89 76.94
CA LEU A 127 -21.50 -22.49 78.13
C LEU A 127 -22.49 -21.56 78.84
N HIS A 128 -22.15 -20.27 79.00
CA HIS A 128 -23.02 -19.29 79.65
C HIS A 128 -24.32 -19.02 78.88
N SER A 129 -24.26 -19.03 77.55
CA SER A 129 -25.42 -18.80 76.70
C SER A 129 -26.30 -20.05 76.56
N LEU A 130 -25.66 -21.23 76.48
CA LEU A 130 -26.34 -22.52 76.44
C LEU A 130 -27.12 -22.83 77.72
N THR A 131 -26.61 -22.44 78.89
CA THR A 131 -27.36 -22.61 80.15
C THR A 131 -28.60 -21.73 80.27
N ALA A 132 -28.74 -20.70 79.41
CA ALA A 132 -29.90 -19.81 79.38
C ALA A 132 -31.01 -20.28 78.42
N THR A 133 -30.71 -21.19 77.50
CA THR A 133 -31.69 -21.76 76.56
C THR A 133 -32.48 -22.90 77.18
N SER A 134 -33.81 -22.86 77.09
CA SER A 134 -34.74 -23.87 77.65
C SER A 134 -34.60 -25.28 77.06
N GLU A 135 -33.90 -25.41 75.95
CA GLU A 135 -33.66 -26.67 75.23
C GLU A 135 -32.40 -27.41 75.71
N PHE A 136 -31.57 -26.75 76.52
CA PHE A 136 -30.37 -27.35 77.09
C PHE A 136 -30.71 -28.03 78.43
N ASP A 137 -30.68 -29.37 78.47
CA ASP A 137 -30.77 -30.14 79.72
C ASP A 137 -29.35 -30.41 80.28
N PRO A 138 -28.95 -29.73 81.37
CA PRO A 138 -27.64 -29.94 81.97
C PRO A 138 -27.44 -31.36 82.52
N ALA A 139 -28.53 -32.05 82.89
CA ALA A 139 -28.44 -33.39 83.47
C ALA A 139 -28.07 -34.46 82.42
N THR A 140 -28.62 -34.35 81.20
CA THR A 140 -28.28 -35.20 80.07
C THR A 140 -26.89 -34.88 79.55
N PHE A 141 -26.53 -33.59 79.46
CA PHE A 141 -25.20 -33.13 79.10
C PHE A 141 -24.15 -33.70 80.06
N LEU A 142 -24.26 -33.47 81.37
CA LEU A 142 -23.26 -33.92 82.35
C LEU A 142 -23.15 -35.45 82.50
N ARG A 143 -24.21 -36.22 82.22
CA ARG A 143 -24.18 -37.69 82.31
C ARG A 143 -23.34 -38.35 81.21
N SER A 144 -23.33 -37.80 80.00
CA SER A 144 -22.48 -38.32 78.90
C SER A 144 -20.99 -37.99 79.08
N PHE A 145 -20.63 -37.09 80.01
CA PHE A 145 -19.23 -36.73 80.30
C PHE A 145 -18.56 -37.54 81.43
N HIS A 146 -19.27 -38.45 82.11
CA HIS A 146 -18.76 -39.08 83.33
C HIS A 146 -18.64 -40.61 83.27
N SER A 147 -17.51 -41.07 82.72
CA SER A 147 -16.87 -42.32 83.18
C SER A 147 -15.34 -42.18 83.36
N SER A 148 -14.69 -41.25 82.67
CA SER A 148 -13.21 -41.22 82.61
C SER A 148 -12.51 -40.10 83.40
N LEU A 149 -13.27 -39.15 84.00
CA LEU A 149 -12.72 -38.02 84.77
C LEU A 149 -13.01 -38.10 86.28
N ARG A 150 -13.47 -39.27 86.78
CA ARG A 150 -13.69 -39.55 88.21
C ARG A 150 -12.74 -40.61 88.79
N THR A 151 -11.55 -40.78 88.25
CA THR A 151 -10.43 -41.28 89.04
C THR A 151 -9.79 -40.10 89.78
N CYS A 152 -10.49 -39.59 90.80
CA CYS A 152 -9.79 -38.95 91.90
C CYS A 152 -8.79 -39.99 92.46
N PRO A 153 -7.50 -39.68 92.57
CA PRO A 153 -6.70 -40.40 93.54
C PRO A 153 -7.37 -40.10 94.88
N SER A 154 -7.91 -41.14 95.52
CA SER A 154 -8.32 -41.07 96.90
C SER A 154 -7.16 -40.44 97.66
N ILE A 155 -7.33 -39.21 98.16
CA ILE A 155 -6.37 -38.56 99.05
C ILE A 155 -6.34 -39.46 100.28
N ARG A 156 -5.38 -40.40 100.29
CA ARG A 156 -4.91 -41.01 101.50
C ARG A 156 -4.18 -39.89 102.22
N THR A 157 -4.76 -39.48 103.33
CA THR A 157 -4.10 -38.73 104.40
C THR A 157 -2.87 -39.52 104.84
N THR A 158 -1.77 -39.36 104.11
CA THR A 158 -0.43 -39.70 104.57
C THR A 158 0.25 -38.39 104.89
N MET A 159 0.73 -38.31 106.12
CA MET A 159 1.45 -37.20 106.71
C MET A 159 2.33 -36.50 105.67
N THR A 160 2.08 -35.21 105.45
CA THR A 160 2.95 -34.33 104.68
C THR A 160 4.31 -34.28 105.36
N ASP A 161 5.31 -34.94 104.78
CA ASP A 161 6.70 -34.57 105.00
C ASP A 161 6.86 -33.12 104.54
N SER A 162 7.19 -32.23 105.48
CA SER A 162 7.39 -30.79 105.26
C SER A 162 8.28 -30.49 104.06
N ALA A 163 9.24 -31.38 103.77
CA ALA A 163 10.18 -31.26 102.66
C ALA A 163 9.56 -31.40 101.26
N GLU A 164 8.46 -32.17 101.10
CA GLU A 164 7.82 -32.33 99.79
C GLU A 164 6.92 -31.14 99.43
N VAL A 165 6.27 -30.55 100.44
CA VAL A 165 5.50 -29.31 100.29
C VAL A 165 6.42 -28.15 99.95
N GLU A 166 7.59 -28.06 100.60
CA GLU A 166 8.59 -27.02 100.34
C GLU A 166 9.16 -27.12 98.90
N ARG A 167 9.49 -28.34 98.44
CA ARG A 167 9.93 -28.60 97.06
C ARG A 167 8.88 -28.19 96.01
N LEU A 168 7.60 -28.44 96.29
CA LEU A 168 6.51 -28.05 95.38
C LEU A 168 6.30 -26.53 95.39
N MET A 169 6.44 -25.85 96.53
CA MET A 169 6.41 -24.38 96.60
C MET A 169 7.56 -23.75 95.80
N GLU A 170 8.76 -24.31 95.86
CA GLU A 170 9.90 -23.88 95.03
C GLU A 170 9.63 -24.08 93.53
N GLN A 171 9.02 -25.20 93.12
CA GLN A 171 8.61 -25.39 91.73
C GLN A 171 7.53 -24.39 91.28
N VAL A 172 6.53 -24.13 92.11
CA VAL A 172 5.47 -23.16 91.80
C VAL A 172 6.05 -21.76 91.64
N THR A 173 6.96 -21.34 92.52
CA THR A 173 7.62 -20.02 92.41
C THR A 173 8.51 -19.94 91.16
N LEU A 174 9.22 -21.01 90.80
CA LEU A 174 9.98 -21.09 89.56
C LEU A 174 9.09 -21.00 88.32
N PHE A 175 7.97 -21.73 88.29
CA PHE A 175 7.02 -21.67 87.18
C PHE A 175 6.34 -20.31 87.09
N GLN A 176 6.02 -19.68 88.23
CA GLN A 176 5.45 -18.33 88.25
C GLN A 176 6.43 -17.30 87.70
N LYS A 177 7.72 -17.41 88.05
CA LYS A 177 8.79 -16.57 87.47
C LYS A 177 8.88 -16.79 85.95
N ARG A 178 8.94 -18.04 85.49
CA ARG A 178 9.00 -18.36 84.06
C ARG A 178 7.76 -17.88 83.29
N ALA A 179 6.58 -17.97 83.89
CA ALA A 179 5.34 -17.47 83.30
C ALA A 179 5.37 -15.93 83.16
N SER A 180 5.94 -15.22 84.15
CA SER A 180 6.10 -13.77 84.05
C SER A 180 7.10 -13.35 82.97
N GLU A 181 8.22 -14.07 82.84
CA GLU A 181 9.22 -13.83 81.78
C GLU A 181 8.62 -14.06 80.38
N LEU A 182 7.89 -15.17 80.19
CA LEU A 182 7.20 -15.46 78.92
C LEU A 182 6.08 -14.45 78.62
N SER A 183 5.43 -13.88 79.65
CA SER A 183 4.43 -12.82 79.45
C SER A 183 5.06 -11.55 78.91
N ILE A 184 6.23 -11.17 79.43
CA ILE A 184 7.00 -10.00 78.95
C ILE A 184 7.47 -10.23 77.51
N GLU A 185 8.03 -11.41 77.21
CA GLU A 185 8.47 -11.76 75.85
C GLU A 185 7.30 -11.74 74.85
N ARG A 186 6.13 -12.23 75.26
CA ARG A 186 4.92 -12.17 74.43
C ARG A 186 4.50 -10.73 74.12
N GLU A 187 4.52 -9.84 75.12
CA GLU A 187 4.17 -8.43 74.93
C GLU A 187 5.17 -7.72 74.00
N GLU A 188 6.47 -7.99 74.14
CA GLU A 188 7.51 -7.46 73.25
C GLU A 188 7.39 -7.99 71.81
N LEU A 189 7.02 -9.26 71.63
CA LEU A 189 6.75 -9.80 70.29
C LEU A 189 5.49 -9.19 69.67
N ASP A 190 4.46 -8.93 70.47
CA ASP A 190 3.22 -8.29 70.01
C ASP A 190 3.46 -6.84 69.56
N THR A 191 4.30 -6.08 70.28
CA THR A 191 4.68 -4.72 69.85
C THR A 191 5.48 -4.74 68.56
N ARG A 192 6.49 -5.62 68.44
CA ARG A 192 7.28 -5.77 67.21
C ARG A 192 6.43 -6.21 66.01
N LEU A 193 5.45 -7.09 66.22
CA LEU A 193 4.53 -7.51 65.16
C LEU A 193 3.67 -6.34 64.68
N LYS A 194 3.21 -5.48 65.59
CA LYS A 194 2.44 -4.28 65.25
C LYS A 194 3.27 -3.27 64.46
N GLU A 195 4.53 -3.04 64.84
CA GLU A 195 5.45 -2.17 64.10
C GLU A 195 5.67 -2.67 62.67
N VAL A 196 6.03 -3.95 62.51
CA VAL A 196 6.22 -4.55 61.18
C VAL A 196 4.93 -4.51 60.35
N SER A 197 3.76 -4.70 60.97
CA SER A 197 2.49 -4.56 60.27
C SER A 197 2.26 -3.13 59.79
N SER A 198 2.56 -2.12 60.62
CA SER A 198 2.44 -0.71 60.25
C SER A 198 3.36 -0.34 59.09
N GLU A 199 4.63 -0.74 59.16
CA GLU A 199 5.61 -0.50 58.09
C GLU A 199 5.19 -1.16 56.77
N ARG A 200 4.68 -2.40 56.83
CA ARG A 200 4.16 -3.09 55.65
C ARG A 200 2.97 -2.35 55.05
N ASP A 201 2.05 -1.87 55.88
CA ASP A 201 0.85 -1.20 55.41
C ASP A 201 1.19 0.17 54.78
N GLU A 202 2.15 0.91 55.36
CA GLU A 202 2.71 2.14 54.79
C GLU A 202 3.38 1.88 53.44
N HIS A 203 4.25 0.87 53.34
CA HIS A 203 4.91 0.51 52.08
C HIS A 203 3.89 0.05 51.03
N CYS A 204 2.85 -0.69 51.42
CA CYS A 204 1.75 -1.06 50.52
C CYS A 204 0.99 0.16 50.01
N GLN A 205 0.77 1.17 50.86
CA GLN A 205 0.10 2.41 50.47
C GLN A 205 0.97 3.24 49.52
N GLU A 206 2.28 3.32 49.77
CA GLU A 206 3.23 3.99 48.88
C GLU A 206 3.33 3.27 47.52
N LEU A 207 3.36 1.94 47.50
CA LEU A 207 3.40 1.18 46.26
C LEU A 207 2.13 1.40 45.42
N LYS A 208 0.96 1.48 46.07
CA LYS A 208 -0.32 1.79 45.42
C LYS A 208 -0.34 3.21 44.83
N SER A 209 0.22 4.20 45.53
CA SER A 209 0.29 5.57 45.01
C SER A 209 1.23 5.65 43.80
N HIS A 210 2.38 4.96 43.84
CA HIS A 210 3.30 4.86 42.72
C HIS A 210 2.69 4.16 41.50
N ILE A 211 1.98 3.05 41.70
CA ILE A 211 1.27 2.34 40.60
C ILE A 211 0.23 3.28 39.97
N SER A 212 -0.53 4.01 40.78
CA SER A 212 -1.54 4.96 40.29
C SER A 212 -0.90 6.09 39.47
N ALA A 213 0.25 6.63 39.94
CA ALA A 213 1.01 7.63 39.21
C ALA A 213 1.54 7.10 37.87
N LEU A 214 2.09 5.88 37.84
CA LEU A 214 2.56 5.24 36.61
C LEU A 214 1.43 4.93 35.62
N GLN A 215 0.25 4.56 36.11
CA GLN A 215 -0.92 4.37 35.24
C GLN A 215 -1.37 5.68 34.60
N HIS A 216 -1.33 6.78 35.35
CA HIS A 216 -1.65 8.10 34.81
C HIS A 216 -0.63 8.55 33.75
N THR A 217 0.67 8.38 34.00
CA THR A 217 1.71 8.72 33.01
C THR A 217 1.63 7.85 31.77
N LEU A 218 1.36 6.55 31.92
CA LEU A 218 1.15 5.63 30.80
C LEU A 218 -0.08 6.01 29.95
N SER A 219 -1.18 6.40 30.60
CA SER A 219 -2.38 6.90 29.91
C SER A 219 -2.09 8.18 29.11
N GLY A 220 -1.33 9.10 29.71
CA GLY A 220 -0.86 10.32 29.03
C GLY A 220 0.04 10.00 27.83
N ALA A 221 1.01 9.11 27.99
CA ALA A 221 1.90 8.66 26.92
C ALA A 221 1.14 7.97 25.78
N LYS A 222 0.13 7.15 26.08
CA LYS A 222 -0.74 6.51 25.09
C LYS A 222 -1.55 7.53 24.28
N THR A 223 -2.05 8.56 24.94
CA THR A 223 -2.74 9.67 24.27
C THR A 223 -1.80 10.45 23.36
N ALA A 224 -0.59 10.78 23.85
CA ALA A 224 0.43 11.44 23.05
C ALA A 224 0.84 10.60 21.82
N LEU A 225 1.03 9.29 21.98
CA LEU A 225 1.32 8.37 20.88
C LEU A 225 0.22 8.37 19.82
N THR A 226 -1.05 8.37 20.24
CA THR A 226 -2.20 8.43 19.33
C THR A 226 -2.20 9.74 18.53
N ILE A 227 -1.88 10.86 19.18
CA ILE A 227 -1.73 12.16 18.52
C ILE A 227 -0.57 12.14 17.51
N CYS A 228 0.58 11.56 17.87
CA CYS A 228 1.72 11.41 16.96
C CYS A 228 1.36 10.58 15.72
N VAL A 229 0.71 9.43 15.89
CA VAL A 229 0.26 8.59 14.78
C VAL A 229 -0.72 9.33 13.86
N GLN A 230 -1.63 10.13 14.45
CA GLN A 230 -2.54 10.96 13.66
C GLN A 230 -1.81 12.08 12.90
N ALA A 231 -0.78 12.69 13.51
CA ALA A 231 0.05 13.69 12.87
C ALA A 231 0.88 13.11 11.72
N GLU A 232 1.46 11.92 11.89
CA GLU A 232 2.16 11.19 10.83
C GLU A 232 1.24 10.88 9.65
N LYS A 233 0.02 10.44 9.92
CA LYS A 233 -0.99 10.21 8.87
C LYS A 233 -1.28 11.48 8.08
N LYS A 234 -1.52 12.61 8.78
CA LYS A 234 -1.75 13.91 8.13
C LYS A 234 -0.55 14.39 7.32
N LEU A 235 0.67 14.16 7.82
CA LEU A 235 1.90 14.50 7.12
C LEU A 235 2.04 13.69 5.82
N LYS A 236 1.74 12.38 5.87
CA LYS A 236 1.74 11.51 4.69
C LYS A 236 0.73 11.99 3.64
N GLU A 237 -0.51 12.28 4.04
CA GLU A 237 -1.55 12.81 3.15
C GLU A 237 -1.19 14.20 2.56
N ALA A 238 -0.47 15.04 3.32
CA ALA A 238 0.04 16.31 2.80
C ALA A 238 1.15 16.11 1.77
N ASN A 239 2.05 15.15 2.01
CA ASN A 239 3.13 14.83 1.09
C ASN A 239 2.63 14.21 -0.22
N GLU A 240 1.62 13.33 -0.16
CA GLU A 240 0.94 12.78 -1.34
C GLU A 240 0.26 13.89 -2.17
N ARG A 241 -0.39 14.86 -1.51
CA ARG A 241 -0.97 16.03 -2.21
C ARG A 241 0.10 16.92 -2.84
N TYR A 242 1.20 17.15 -2.14
CA TYR A 242 2.32 17.95 -2.65
C TYR A 242 2.93 17.31 -3.90
N THR A 243 3.25 16.02 -3.84
CA THR A 243 3.82 15.28 -4.98
C THR A 243 2.87 15.23 -6.18
N ALA A 244 1.56 15.07 -5.97
CA ALA A 244 0.58 15.15 -7.04
C ALA A 244 0.51 16.56 -7.68
N SER A 245 0.55 17.61 -6.87
CA SER A 245 0.56 18.99 -7.34
C SER A 245 1.85 19.32 -8.11
N GLU A 246 3.00 18.84 -7.64
CA GLU A 246 4.28 19.00 -8.32
C GLU A 246 4.28 18.29 -9.69
N ALA A 247 3.73 17.07 -9.76
CA ALA A 247 3.55 16.36 -11.02
C ALA A 247 2.61 17.11 -12.01
N GLU A 248 1.55 17.73 -11.51
CA GLU A 248 0.64 18.55 -12.33
C GLU A 248 1.34 19.82 -12.84
N HIS A 249 2.08 20.52 -11.97
CA HIS A 249 2.83 21.72 -12.34
C HIS A 249 3.92 21.42 -13.37
N THR A 250 4.66 20.33 -13.20
CA THR A 250 5.68 19.90 -14.17
C THR A 250 5.06 19.50 -15.52
N ALA A 251 3.89 18.83 -15.53
CA ALA A 251 3.16 18.54 -16.76
C ALA A 251 2.73 19.82 -17.49
N LYS A 252 2.17 20.81 -16.76
CA LYS A 252 1.80 22.13 -17.30
C LYS A 252 3.01 22.89 -17.86
N LEU A 253 4.15 22.84 -17.17
CA LEU A 253 5.38 23.51 -17.62
C LEU A 253 5.88 22.90 -18.93
N ASN A 254 5.90 21.57 -19.03
CA ASN A 254 6.24 20.86 -20.27
C ASN A 254 5.29 21.19 -21.44
N GLU A 255 4.00 21.38 -21.17
CA GLU A 255 3.02 21.78 -22.18
C GLU A 255 3.25 23.23 -22.67
N VAL A 256 3.54 24.14 -21.74
CA VAL A 256 3.90 25.54 -22.07
C VAL A 256 5.20 25.57 -22.88
N GLU A 257 6.21 24.78 -22.53
CA GLU A 257 7.46 24.69 -23.29
C GLU A 257 7.24 24.17 -24.72
N LYS A 258 6.40 23.14 -24.89
CA LYS A 258 6.01 22.66 -26.24
C LYS A 258 5.31 23.74 -27.04
N SER A 259 4.37 24.46 -26.42
CA SER A 259 3.63 25.54 -27.06
C SER A 259 4.55 26.71 -27.44
N LEU A 260 5.49 27.06 -26.57
CA LEU A 260 6.50 28.09 -26.83
C LEU A 260 7.44 27.67 -27.97
N SER A 261 7.89 26.42 -27.99
CA SER A 261 8.71 25.86 -29.08
C SER A 261 7.98 25.93 -30.42
N ALA A 262 6.70 25.51 -30.46
CA ALA A 262 5.86 25.59 -31.65
C ALA A 262 5.71 27.05 -32.12
N CYS A 263 5.38 27.97 -31.22
CA CYS A 263 5.25 29.40 -31.54
C CYS A 263 6.57 30.00 -32.05
N GLN A 264 7.71 29.59 -31.48
CA GLN A 264 9.03 30.03 -31.95
C GLN A 264 9.34 29.50 -33.36
N THR A 265 8.94 28.26 -33.68
CA THR A 265 9.10 27.72 -35.03
C THR A 265 8.22 28.43 -36.05
N GLU A 266 6.97 28.73 -35.70
CA GLU A 266 6.04 29.49 -36.54
C GLU A 266 6.55 30.91 -36.81
N LEU A 267 7.09 31.58 -35.78
CA LEU A 267 7.73 32.88 -35.94
C LEU A 267 8.93 32.84 -36.90
N ARG A 268 9.75 31.77 -36.87
CA ARG A 268 10.86 31.60 -37.81
C ARG A 268 10.37 31.40 -39.24
N VAL A 269 9.33 30.60 -39.45
CA VAL A 269 8.73 30.36 -40.77
C VAL A 269 8.14 31.65 -41.33
N THR A 270 7.30 32.35 -40.56
CA THR A 270 6.69 33.61 -40.99
C THR A 270 7.74 34.69 -41.31
N ASN A 271 8.83 34.74 -40.54
CA ASN A 271 9.96 35.62 -40.86
C ASN A 271 10.66 35.24 -42.17
N ALA A 272 10.89 33.95 -42.42
CA ALA A 272 11.49 33.47 -43.66
C ALA A 272 10.59 33.76 -44.88
N GLU A 273 9.28 33.54 -44.76
CA GLU A 273 8.29 33.86 -45.79
C GLU A 273 8.25 35.36 -46.10
N ARG A 274 8.24 36.21 -45.06
CA ARG A 274 8.29 37.67 -45.23
C ARG A 274 9.54 38.09 -45.98
N ASN A 275 10.70 37.53 -45.63
CA ASN A 275 11.97 37.84 -46.29
C ASN A 275 11.94 37.41 -47.77
N LEU A 276 11.41 36.22 -48.06
CA LEU A 276 11.25 35.73 -49.44
C LEU A 276 10.33 36.65 -50.25
N LEU A 277 9.18 37.05 -49.70
CA LEU A 277 8.25 37.96 -50.35
C LEU A 277 8.89 39.33 -50.61
N HIS A 278 9.68 39.83 -49.65
CA HIS A 278 10.39 41.10 -49.82
C HIS A 278 11.45 41.05 -50.93
N VAL A 279 12.18 39.93 -51.06
CA VAL A 279 13.11 39.71 -52.19
C VAL A 279 12.34 39.68 -53.51
N ARG A 280 11.28 38.87 -53.62
CA ARG A 280 10.45 38.78 -54.83
C ARG A 280 9.85 40.13 -55.21
N TRP A 281 9.38 40.90 -54.23
CA TRP A 281 8.85 42.25 -54.46
C TRP A 281 9.92 43.21 -55.00
N LYS A 282 11.14 43.16 -54.46
CA LYS A 282 12.26 43.96 -54.97
C LYS A 282 12.59 43.62 -56.42
N ASP A 283 12.66 42.33 -56.73
CA ASP A 283 12.95 41.85 -58.09
C ASP A 283 11.84 42.29 -59.06
N GLU A 284 10.58 42.14 -58.66
CA GLU A 284 9.45 42.53 -59.49
C GLU A 284 9.35 44.05 -59.68
N LYS A 285 9.67 44.82 -58.63
CA LYS A 285 9.78 46.28 -58.72
C LYS A 285 10.89 46.70 -59.69
N ALA A 286 12.03 46.00 -59.68
CA ALA A 286 13.12 46.27 -60.62
C ALA A 286 12.72 45.95 -62.07
N LYS A 287 12.06 44.80 -62.31
CA LYS A 287 11.51 44.46 -63.63
C LYS A 287 10.48 45.47 -64.12
N SER A 288 9.55 45.87 -63.25
CA SER A 288 8.55 46.88 -63.58
C SER A 288 9.20 48.22 -63.92
N ALA A 289 10.21 48.66 -63.16
CA ALA A 289 10.96 49.87 -63.48
C ALA A 289 11.70 49.77 -64.83
N ALA A 290 12.27 48.60 -65.16
CA ALA A 290 12.91 48.36 -66.45
C ALA A 290 11.90 48.43 -67.61
N LEU A 291 10.72 47.81 -67.46
CA LEU A 291 9.64 47.88 -68.44
C LEU A 291 9.11 49.30 -68.62
N VAL A 292 8.98 50.09 -67.55
CA VAL A 292 8.58 51.50 -67.65
C VAL A 292 9.61 52.28 -68.47
N LYS A 293 10.91 52.05 -68.23
CA LYS A 293 11.97 52.68 -69.02
C LYS A 293 11.89 52.26 -70.50
N GLU A 294 11.71 50.99 -70.79
CA GLU A 294 11.57 50.48 -72.16
C GLU A 294 10.36 51.10 -72.87
N VAL A 295 9.23 51.24 -72.19
CA VAL A 295 8.04 51.93 -72.73
C VAL A 295 8.33 53.39 -73.03
N ASP A 296 9.06 54.09 -72.17
CA ASP A 296 9.39 55.50 -72.37
C ASP A 296 10.44 55.68 -73.49
N ASP A 297 11.41 54.77 -73.61
CA ASP A 297 12.37 54.70 -74.72
C ASP A 297 11.63 54.45 -76.06
N LEU A 298 10.70 53.49 -76.10
CA LEU A 298 9.87 53.21 -77.28
C LEU A 298 8.95 54.38 -77.66
N LYS A 299 8.40 55.11 -76.68
CA LYS A 299 7.63 56.33 -76.97
C LYS A 299 8.52 57.39 -77.62
N LEU A 300 9.73 57.58 -77.11
CA LEU A 300 10.68 58.53 -77.69
C LEU A 300 11.02 58.15 -79.14
N ASP A 301 11.28 56.87 -79.40
CA ASP A 301 11.53 56.36 -80.76
C ASP A 301 10.33 56.62 -81.69
N ILE A 302 9.11 56.35 -81.24
CA ILE A 302 7.88 56.62 -82.00
C ILE A 302 7.74 58.12 -82.29
N ASP A 303 8.01 58.99 -81.32
CA ASP A 303 7.92 60.44 -81.50
C ASP A 303 9.01 60.97 -82.44
N LEU A 304 10.22 60.40 -82.39
CA LEU A 304 11.28 60.68 -83.36
C LEU A 304 10.90 60.21 -84.77
N GLU A 305 10.35 59.01 -84.92
CA GLU A 305 9.86 58.51 -86.21
C GLU A 305 8.72 59.38 -86.77
N ARG A 306 7.78 59.79 -85.92
CA ARG A 306 6.72 60.75 -86.29
C ARG A 306 7.32 62.07 -86.74
N ASN A 307 8.26 62.62 -86.00
CA ASN A 307 8.91 63.88 -86.36
C ASN A 307 9.66 63.77 -87.69
N ILE A 308 10.40 62.68 -87.95
CA ILE A 308 11.04 62.44 -89.25
C ILE A 308 9.99 62.37 -90.37
N LYS A 309 8.88 61.65 -90.13
CA LYS A 309 7.79 61.52 -91.09
C LYS A 309 7.09 62.87 -91.36
N ASP A 310 6.99 63.75 -90.37
CA ASP A 310 6.36 65.07 -90.53
C ASP A 310 7.33 66.11 -91.09
N THR A 311 8.64 65.94 -90.88
CA THR A 311 9.70 66.84 -91.35
C THR A 311 10.09 66.57 -92.81
N ILE A 312 10.02 65.32 -93.30
CA ILE A 312 10.30 65.00 -94.70
C ILE A 312 9.08 65.40 -95.56
N PRO A 313 9.22 66.42 -96.43
CA PRO A 313 8.14 66.85 -97.30
C PRO A 313 7.64 65.69 -98.15
N THR A 314 6.32 65.62 -98.36
CA THR A 314 5.70 64.50 -99.09
C THR A 314 6.28 64.35 -100.49
N SER A 315 6.70 65.45 -101.13
CA SER A 315 7.39 65.47 -102.42
C SER A 315 8.71 64.68 -102.39
N VAL A 316 9.58 64.93 -101.41
CA VAL A 316 10.87 64.23 -101.26
C VAL A 316 10.67 62.73 -100.99
N ARG A 317 9.61 62.38 -100.24
CA ARG A 317 9.26 60.99 -99.97
C ARG A 317 8.78 60.26 -101.21
N ASP A 318 7.99 60.93 -102.05
CA ASP A 318 7.49 60.37 -103.31
C ASP A 318 8.61 60.27 -104.36
N GLU A 319 9.51 61.25 -104.41
CA GLU A 319 10.75 61.20 -105.20
C GLU A 319 11.64 60.01 -104.81
N LEU A 320 11.88 59.80 -103.52
CA LEU A 320 12.66 58.65 -103.02
C LEU A 320 11.97 57.31 -103.34
N LYS A 321 10.64 57.22 -103.21
CA LYS A 321 9.88 56.03 -103.63
C LYS A 321 9.99 55.78 -105.13
N GLN A 322 9.99 56.83 -105.94
CA GLN A 322 10.11 56.74 -107.38
C GLN A 322 11.52 56.32 -107.80
N ALA A 323 12.55 56.86 -107.15
CA ALA A 323 13.95 56.44 -107.32
C ALA A 323 14.14 54.97 -106.92
N LEU A 324 13.59 54.53 -105.77
CA LEU A 324 13.65 53.13 -105.35
C LEU A 324 12.97 52.19 -106.36
N LYS A 325 11.80 52.57 -106.87
CA LYS A 325 11.12 51.80 -107.94
C LYS A 325 11.95 51.76 -109.23
N ALA A 326 12.67 52.84 -109.55
CA ALA A 326 13.56 52.88 -110.71
C ALA A 326 14.76 51.93 -110.52
N GLU A 327 15.43 51.97 -109.37
CA GLU A 327 16.52 51.04 -109.03
C GLU A 327 16.05 49.58 -109.02
N GLN A 328 14.89 49.28 -108.45
CA GLN A 328 14.32 47.92 -108.48
C GLN A 328 14.01 47.44 -109.91
N ARG A 329 13.58 48.33 -110.80
CA ARG A 329 13.39 48.00 -112.22
C ARG A 329 14.73 47.76 -112.91
N GLU A 330 15.74 48.55 -112.59
CA GLU A 330 17.07 48.41 -113.16
C GLU A 330 17.74 47.11 -112.71
N VAL A 331 17.63 46.76 -111.42
CA VAL A 331 18.07 45.45 -110.91
C VAL A 331 17.36 44.31 -111.62
N LYS A 332 16.03 44.40 -111.82
CA LYS A 332 15.29 43.38 -112.59
C LYS A 332 15.80 43.27 -114.03
N ARG A 333 16.09 44.40 -114.68
CA ARG A 333 16.63 44.46 -116.05
C ARG A 333 18.04 43.88 -116.12
N LEU A 334 18.88 44.15 -115.13
CA LEU A 334 20.23 43.59 -115.04
C LEU A 334 20.17 42.08 -114.77
N ASN A 335 19.25 41.60 -113.95
CA ASN A 335 19.02 40.17 -113.74
C ASN A 335 18.55 39.47 -115.02
N THR A 336 17.59 40.03 -115.76
CA THR A 336 17.20 39.43 -117.05
C THR A 336 18.35 39.42 -118.05
N LYS A 337 19.15 40.49 -118.11
CA LYS A 337 20.37 40.51 -118.93
C LYS A 337 21.40 39.48 -118.49
N LEU A 338 21.55 39.28 -117.19
CA LEU A 338 22.45 38.26 -116.64
C LEU A 338 21.96 36.86 -117.00
N GLU A 339 20.66 36.59 -116.89
CA GLU A 339 20.05 35.33 -117.29
C GLU A 339 20.16 35.08 -118.80
N ASP A 340 19.96 36.11 -119.63
CA ASP A 340 20.13 36.02 -121.09
C ASP A 340 21.61 35.82 -121.47
N ALA A 341 22.53 36.47 -120.75
CA ALA A 341 23.97 36.25 -120.90
C ALA A 341 24.38 34.84 -120.46
N GLN A 342 23.81 34.32 -119.37
CA GLN A 342 24.02 32.94 -118.92
C GLN A 342 23.45 31.93 -119.92
N ARG A 343 22.24 32.17 -120.46
CA ARG A 343 21.64 31.33 -121.51
C ARG A 343 22.45 31.34 -122.80
N SER A 344 22.95 32.50 -123.23
CA SER A 344 23.81 32.60 -124.43
C SER A 344 25.21 31.99 -124.22
N PHE A 345 25.77 32.08 -123.02
CA PHE A 345 27.00 31.38 -122.66
C PHE A 345 26.81 29.86 -122.64
N GLN A 346 25.69 29.36 -122.10
CA GLN A 346 25.34 27.94 -122.16
C GLN A 346 25.11 27.45 -123.61
N ALA A 347 24.51 28.28 -124.47
CA ALA A 347 24.29 27.95 -125.88
C ALA A 347 25.60 27.93 -126.71
N THR A 348 26.62 28.70 -126.34
CA THR A 348 27.94 28.68 -127.00
C THR A 348 28.88 27.62 -126.41
N THR A 349 28.61 27.11 -125.21
CA THR A 349 29.35 25.99 -124.59
C THR A 349 28.68 24.63 -124.79
N SER A 350 27.45 24.57 -125.31
CA SER A 350 26.81 23.32 -125.71
C SER A 350 27.37 22.81 -127.05
N MET A 351 28.40 21.98 -126.97
CA MET A 351 28.89 21.17 -128.09
C MET A 351 27.75 20.25 -128.59
N PRO A 352 27.40 20.24 -129.89
CA PRO A 352 26.37 19.37 -130.46
C PRO A 352 26.60 17.91 -130.05
N GLN A 353 25.54 17.18 -129.67
CA GLN A 353 25.65 15.80 -129.19
C GLN A 353 26.42 14.90 -130.19
N ALA A 354 26.27 15.14 -131.49
CA ALA A 354 27.01 14.43 -132.55
C ALA A 354 28.54 14.66 -132.53
N GLU A 355 29.04 15.81 -132.06
CA GLU A 355 30.47 16.04 -131.87
C GLU A 355 30.99 15.46 -130.55
N ARG A 356 30.15 15.44 -129.50
CA ARG A 356 30.44 14.73 -128.24
C ARG A 356 30.54 13.22 -128.44
N ASP A 357 29.63 12.63 -129.23
CA ASP A 357 29.62 11.19 -129.49
C ASP A 357 30.82 10.76 -130.35
N ARG A 358 31.25 11.59 -131.32
CA ARG A 358 32.51 11.36 -132.08
C ARG A 358 33.76 11.40 -131.19
N LEU A 359 33.81 12.32 -130.22
CA LEU A 359 34.93 12.39 -129.28
C LEU A 359 34.94 11.23 -128.29
N TYR A 360 33.77 10.76 -127.83
CA TYR A 360 33.66 9.59 -126.96
C TYR A 360 33.99 8.26 -127.70
N GLU A 361 33.64 8.12 -128.97
CA GLU A 361 34.07 6.99 -129.81
C GLU A 361 35.58 7.01 -130.07
N SER A 362 36.16 8.20 -130.31
CA SER A 362 37.62 8.35 -130.49
C SER A 362 38.40 8.06 -129.20
N LEU A 363 37.90 8.50 -128.03
CA LEU A 363 38.53 8.25 -126.72
C LEU A 363 38.28 6.82 -126.19
N GLY A 364 37.15 6.20 -126.54
CA GLY A 364 36.85 4.79 -126.25
C GLY A 364 37.70 3.81 -127.05
N ALA A 365 38.06 4.17 -128.29
CA ALA A 365 38.96 3.38 -129.14
C ALA A 365 40.45 3.47 -128.73
N GLU A 366 40.84 4.52 -128.00
CA GLU A 366 42.24 4.80 -127.65
C GLU A 366 42.62 4.30 -126.24
N LYS A 367 41.65 4.08 -125.35
CA LYS A 367 41.89 3.62 -123.97
C LYS A 367 42.14 2.09 -123.82
N ASN A 368 41.94 1.31 -124.88
CA ASN A 368 42.18 -0.14 -124.91
C ASN A 368 43.58 -0.55 -125.39
N LYS A 369 44.53 0.39 -125.56
CA LYS A 369 45.88 0.08 -126.07
C LYS A 369 47.06 0.43 -125.15
N VAL A 370 46.85 1.00 -123.96
CA VAL A 370 47.96 1.27 -123.03
C VAL A 370 47.60 0.82 -121.62
N LEU A 371 47.82 -0.48 -121.40
CA LEU A 371 47.96 -1.13 -120.10
C LEU A 371 49.33 -0.78 -119.49
N ASN A 372 49.36 -0.82 -118.15
CA ASN A 372 50.52 -0.88 -117.24
C ASN A 372 51.10 0.48 -116.79
N PHE A 373 50.88 0.83 -115.53
CA PHE A 373 51.93 0.70 -114.50
C PHE A 373 51.34 0.70 -113.08
N THR A 374 51.89 -0.21 -112.28
CA THR A 374 51.79 -0.47 -110.84
C THR A 374 52.07 0.77 -109.99
N ARG A 375 51.21 1.11 -109.02
CA ARG A 375 51.31 0.73 -107.59
C ARG A 375 52.71 0.95 -107.02
N ASP A 376 52.87 2.01 -106.25
CA ASP A 376 53.60 1.95 -104.98
C ASP A 376 53.03 2.91 -103.94
N ARG A 377 53.25 2.49 -102.71
CA ARG A 377 52.63 2.86 -101.46
C ARG A 377 53.49 3.90 -100.75
N ASP A 378 52.81 4.60 -99.85
CA ASP A 378 53.32 5.14 -98.60
C ASP A 378 53.96 6.55 -98.59
N GLU A 379 53.59 7.20 -97.48
CA GLU A 379 54.22 8.33 -96.80
C GLU A 379 53.86 9.76 -97.25
N GLY A 380 53.01 10.37 -96.42
CA GLY A 380 53.33 11.68 -95.85
C GLY A 380 52.85 12.89 -96.63
N ASP A 381 51.82 13.52 -96.07
CA ASP A 381 51.60 14.96 -96.02
C ASP A 381 51.61 15.79 -97.31
N ASN A 382 50.43 16.36 -97.58
CA ASN A 382 50.17 17.59 -98.32
C ASN A 382 50.39 17.52 -99.84
N ILE A 383 49.32 17.11 -100.54
CA ILE A 383 49.21 17.28 -101.99
C ILE A 383 49.14 18.78 -102.31
N LEU A 384 50.29 19.28 -102.73
CA LEU A 384 50.50 20.66 -103.11
C LEU A 384 50.04 20.85 -104.56
N VAL A 385 48.77 21.24 -104.76
CA VAL A 385 48.23 21.46 -106.11
C VAL A 385 48.70 22.82 -106.62
N ARG A 386 49.59 22.80 -107.62
CA ARG A 386 49.94 23.98 -108.42
C ARG A 386 48.89 24.15 -109.53
N CYS A 387 48.27 25.33 -109.57
CA CYS A 387 47.48 25.76 -110.71
C CYS A 387 48.41 26.30 -111.80
N ASP A 388 48.46 25.64 -112.96
CA ASP A 388 49.34 26.01 -114.08
C ASP A 388 48.95 27.32 -114.79
N ARG A 389 47.92 28.04 -114.30
CA ARG A 389 47.47 29.30 -114.89
C ARG A 389 47.76 30.57 -114.09
N CYS A 390 48.14 30.49 -112.81
CA CYS A 390 48.43 31.69 -112.00
C CYS A 390 49.71 31.63 -111.13
N ARG A 391 50.45 30.50 -111.12
CA ARG A 391 51.72 30.33 -110.37
C ARG A 391 51.68 30.65 -108.86
N THR A 392 50.52 30.83 -108.23
CA THR A 392 50.36 30.96 -106.77
C THR A 392 49.83 29.68 -106.12
N ARG A 393 50.29 29.40 -104.90
CA ARG A 393 49.91 28.22 -104.10
C ARG A 393 48.66 28.54 -103.26
N HIS A 394 47.68 27.65 -103.27
CA HIS A 394 46.55 27.69 -102.34
C HIS A 394 46.56 26.42 -101.47
N TRP A 395 46.29 26.60 -100.19
CA TRP A 395 46.08 25.50 -99.25
C TRP A 395 44.60 25.10 -99.28
N HIS A 396 44.34 23.80 -99.34
CA HIS A 396 43.02 23.23 -99.07
C HIS A 396 42.95 22.97 -97.57
N ASP A 397 42.04 23.64 -96.86
CA ASP A 397 41.44 23.09 -95.65
C ASP A 397 40.27 22.17 -96.04
#